data_AF-A0A7C2UG82-F1
#
_entry.id   AF-A0A7C2UG82-F1
#
_cell.length_a   1.000
_cell.length_b   1.000
_cell.length_c   1.000
_cell.angle_alpha   90.00
_cell.angle_beta   90.00
_cell.angle_gamma   90.00
#
_symmetry.space_group_name_H-M   'P 1'
#
loop_
_entity.id
_entity.type
_entity.pdbx_description
1 polymer ?
#
loop_
_entity_poly.entity_id
_entity_poly.type
_entity_poly.pdbx_seq_one_letter_code
_entity_poly.pdbx_strand_id
1 'polypeptide(L)'
;MGNLLTRGRRWLAAAAAVALAATVLALAACGEEEEAAQPATTPQTTPAAGQRAQPTPSPTVRELGTTSGWAAGATGTVFYTKNFFCGQGEPCIVGQDGPAPSGTREPIPTVWVLVPLFSETQGIELHCPQAGSCPAHPRQVDVSRIGLGQVIPLPPHSHIVDPQQAGFSTAPDTPWRAVVVGIKNRAAWDRIQAGKSLQVLRQVQANEADATPDIPTNLYLFFGIR
;
A
#
# COMPACT_ATOMS: atom_id res chain seq x y z
N MET A 1 25.59 59.27 7.77
CA MET A 1 26.75 59.75 6.98
C MET A 1 27.83 58.67 7.05
N GLY A 2 28.24 58.10 5.91
CA GLY A 2 29.38 57.16 5.83
C GLY A 2 29.19 55.94 4.92
N ASN A 3 29.38 56.14 3.61
CA ASN A 3 29.91 55.27 2.53
C ASN A 3 29.54 53.76 2.47
N LEU A 4 28.83 53.24 1.45
CA LEU A 4 29.24 52.94 0.04
C LEU A 4 30.54 52.14 -0.11
N LEU A 5 30.42 50.94 -0.73
CA LEU A 5 31.28 50.29 -1.78
C LEU A 5 31.19 48.73 -1.67
N THR A 6 30.37 48.04 -2.47
CA THR A 6 30.69 47.33 -3.74
C THR A 6 31.87 46.33 -3.74
N ARG A 7 31.55 45.07 -4.07
CA ARG A 7 32.28 44.05 -4.89
C ARG A 7 31.70 42.67 -4.48
N GLY A 8 31.03 41.86 -5.28
CA GLY A 8 31.21 41.59 -6.70
C GLY A 8 32.20 40.43 -6.88
N ARG A 9 31.73 39.18 -6.97
CA ARG A 9 32.50 38.10 -7.62
C ARG A 9 31.62 36.97 -8.13
N ARG A 10 31.55 36.91 -9.46
CA ARG A 10 31.03 35.83 -10.30
C ARG A 10 32.02 34.66 -10.28
N TRP A 11 31.51 33.43 -10.23
CA TRP A 11 32.21 32.20 -10.62
C TRP A 11 31.19 31.38 -11.42
N LEU A 12 31.21 31.50 -12.75
CA LEU A 12 31.83 30.56 -13.70
C LEU A 12 31.17 29.17 -13.66
N ALA A 13 30.33 28.95 -14.66
CA ALA A 13 29.86 27.66 -15.12
C ALA A 13 31.04 26.81 -15.62
N ALA A 14 30.99 25.51 -15.37
CA ALA A 14 31.74 24.52 -16.12
C ALA A 14 30.76 23.41 -16.53
N ALA A 15 30.50 23.35 -17.83
CA ALA A 15 29.89 22.21 -18.49
C ALA A 15 30.99 21.18 -18.79
N ALA A 16 30.69 19.90 -18.63
CA ALA A 16 31.41 18.83 -19.30
C ALA A 16 30.45 17.67 -19.57
N ALA A 17 30.28 17.36 -20.86
CA ALA A 17 29.53 16.23 -21.39
C ALA A 17 30.51 15.16 -21.86
N VAL A 18 30.23 13.88 -21.59
CA VAL A 18 30.78 12.67 -22.26
C VAL A 18 29.72 11.58 -22.05
N ALA A 19 28.86 11.22 -23.02
CA ALA A 19 29.04 10.41 -24.25
C ALA A 19 29.10 8.87 -24.03
N LEU A 20 28.05 8.23 -24.55
CA LEU A 20 27.86 6.88 -25.13
C LEU A 20 28.57 5.63 -24.55
N ALA A 21 27.76 4.58 -24.33
CA ALA A 21 27.90 3.31 -25.08
C ALA A 21 26.61 2.48 -24.98
N ALA A 22 25.96 2.24 -26.11
CA ALA A 22 24.92 1.24 -26.28
C ALA A 22 25.58 -0.07 -26.76
N THR A 23 25.20 -1.20 -26.15
CA THR A 23 25.60 -2.53 -26.66
C THR A 23 24.35 -3.37 -26.80
N VAL A 24 24.01 -3.68 -28.05
CA VAL A 24 23.00 -4.64 -28.46
C VAL A 24 23.69 -6.00 -28.59
N LEU A 25 23.17 -7.03 -27.94
CA LEU A 25 23.41 -8.42 -28.35
C LEU A 25 22.07 -9.12 -28.54
N ALA A 26 21.73 -9.39 -29.79
CA ALA A 26 20.72 -10.36 -30.19
C ALA A 26 21.45 -11.65 -30.60
N LEU A 27 21.05 -12.77 -30.03
CA LEU A 27 21.40 -14.10 -30.55
C LEU A 27 20.10 -14.80 -30.92
N ALA A 28 19.88 -14.89 -32.23
CA ALA A 28 19.00 -15.86 -32.86
C ALA A 28 19.85 -17.08 -33.22
N ALA A 29 19.37 -18.29 -32.94
CA ALA A 29 19.85 -19.51 -33.57
C ALA A 29 18.70 -20.51 -33.66
N CYS A 30 18.30 -20.78 -34.90
CA CYS A 30 17.45 -21.87 -35.34
C CYS A 30 18.24 -23.18 -35.34
N GLY A 31 17.54 -24.31 -35.24
CA GLY A 31 18.07 -25.65 -35.49
C GLY A 31 16.97 -26.67 -35.42
N GLU A 32 16.49 -27.09 -36.58
CA GLU A 32 15.47 -28.11 -36.85
C GLU A 32 16.07 -29.53 -36.89
N GLU A 33 15.18 -30.50 -37.14
CA GLU A 33 15.41 -31.88 -37.60
C GLU A 33 15.80 -32.93 -36.53
N GLU A 34 15.44 -34.21 -36.63
CA GLU A 34 14.35 -35.00 -37.22
C GLU A 34 14.72 -36.43 -36.80
N GLU A 35 13.85 -37.20 -36.15
CA GLU A 35 13.99 -38.66 -36.18
C GLU A 35 12.61 -39.32 -36.21
N ALA A 36 12.29 -39.79 -37.41
CA ALA A 36 11.14 -40.60 -37.71
C ALA A 36 11.36 -42.03 -37.16
N ALA A 37 10.55 -42.44 -36.19
CA ALA A 37 10.35 -43.84 -35.85
C ALA A 37 8.93 -44.25 -36.27
N GLN A 38 8.88 -45.26 -37.14
CA GLN A 38 7.68 -45.85 -37.73
C GLN A 38 6.76 -46.55 -36.69
N PRO A 39 5.46 -46.72 -37.01
CA PRO A 39 4.44 -47.04 -36.02
C PRO A 39 4.36 -48.53 -35.69
N ALA A 40 4.46 -48.86 -34.40
CA ALA A 40 4.05 -50.16 -33.89
C ALA A 40 2.51 -50.18 -33.73
N THR A 41 1.89 -51.18 -34.34
CA THR A 41 0.45 -51.41 -34.40
C THR A 41 -0.06 -51.89 -33.04
N THR A 42 -0.69 -50.99 -32.28
CA THR A 42 -1.36 -51.33 -31.01
C THR A 42 -2.88 -51.38 -31.24
N PRO A 43 -3.61 -52.41 -30.79
CA PRO A 43 -5.07 -52.45 -30.89
C PRO A 43 -5.71 -51.23 -30.21
N GLN A 44 -6.50 -50.47 -30.98
CA GLN A 44 -7.30 -49.36 -30.48
C GLN A 44 -8.45 -49.92 -29.62
N THR A 45 -8.23 -49.95 -28.30
CA THR A 45 -9.33 -49.98 -27.33
C THR A 45 -9.82 -48.55 -27.17
N THR A 46 -10.99 -48.24 -27.73
CA THR A 46 -11.67 -46.95 -27.58
C THR A 46 -11.80 -46.57 -26.10
N PRO A 47 -11.13 -45.51 -25.60
CA PRO A 47 -11.46 -44.99 -24.29
C PRO A 47 -12.81 -44.28 -24.40
N ALA A 48 -13.77 -44.70 -23.59
CA ALA A 48 -14.98 -43.94 -23.36
C ALA A 48 -14.62 -42.48 -23.06
N ALA A 49 -15.37 -41.54 -23.64
CA ALA A 49 -15.21 -40.11 -23.43
C ALA A 49 -15.11 -39.80 -21.92
N GLY A 50 -13.88 -39.65 -21.44
CA GLY A 50 -13.61 -39.20 -20.09
C GLY A 50 -14.20 -37.80 -19.99
N GLN A 51 -15.26 -37.66 -19.21
CA GLN A 51 -15.71 -36.36 -18.72
C GLN A 51 -14.47 -35.71 -18.10
N ARG A 52 -13.89 -34.74 -18.83
CA ARG A 52 -12.84 -33.88 -18.30
C ARG A 52 -13.44 -33.27 -17.06
N ALA A 53 -12.97 -33.68 -15.88
CA ALA A 53 -13.39 -33.08 -14.63
C ALA A 53 -13.23 -31.58 -14.81
N GLN A 54 -14.35 -30.85 -14.81
CA GLN A 54 -14.30 -29.40 -14.84
C GLN A 54 -13.45 -28.99 -13.64
N PRO A 55 -12.42 -28.14 -13.83
CA PRO A 55 -11.66 -27.63 -12.71
C PRO A 55 -12.67 -27.06 -11.72
N THR A 56 -12.71 -27.64 -10.52
CA THR A 56 -13.57 -27.15 -9.45
C THR A 56 -13.20 -25.67 -9.28
N PRO A 57 -14.14 -24.72 -9.43
CA PRO A 57 -13.82 -23.32 -9.25
C PRO A 57 -13.22 -23.19 -7.85
N SER A 58 -11.98 -22.68 -7.77
CA SER A 58 -11.35 -22.36 -6.50
C SER A 58 -12.35 -21.53 -5.69
N PRO A 59 -12.58 -21.85 -4.41
CA PRO A 59 -13.55 -21.10 -3.61
C PRO A 59 -13.19 -19.62 -3.69
N THR A 60 -14.11 -18.83 -4.25
CA THR A 60 -13.94 -17.38 -4.34
C THR A 60 -13.91 -16.85 -2.91
N VAL A 61 -12.79 -16.25 -2.50
CA VAL A 61 -12.70 -15.61 -1.19
C VAL A 61 -13.79 -14.54 -1.12
N ARG A 62 -14.62 -14.59 -0.08
CA ARG A 62 -15.70 -13.63 0.10
C ARG A 62 -15.11 -12.24 0.33
N GLU A 63 -15.33 -11.34 -0.62
CA GLU A 63 -14.94 -9.93 -0.51
C GLU A 63 -16.04 -9.14 0.23
N LEU A 64 -15.65 -8.32 1.21
CA LEU A 64 -16.52 -7.42 1.97
C LEU A 64 -16.59 -6.02 1.32
N GLY A 65 -15.69 -5.75 0.39
CA GLY A 65 -15.58 -4.51 -0.37
C GLY A 65 -14.13 -4.23 -0.74
N THR A 66 -13.93 -3.15 -1.50
CA THR A 66 -12.60 -2.69 -1.92
C THR A 66 -12.41 -1.21 -1.66
N THR A 67 -11.16 -0.81 -1.53
CA THR A 67 -10.72 0.59 -1.62
C THR A 67 -9.49 0.67 -2.53
N SER A 68 -9.14 1.87 -2.95
CA SER A 68 -7.77 2.11 -3.42
C SER A 68 -6.77 1.97 -2.27
N GLY A 69 -5.49 1.85 -2.60
CA GLY A 69 -4.37 1.89 -1.67
C GLY A 69 -3.11 2.39 -2.37
N TRP A 70 -2.15 2.95 -1.62
CA TRP A 70 -0.87 3.39 -2.17
C TRP A 70 0.26 2.43 -1.78
N ALA A 71 1.09 2.06 -2.76
CA ALA A 71 2.26 1.23 -2.55
C ALA A 71 3.32 1.54 -3.61
N ALA A 72 4.57 1.74 -3.18
CA ALA A 72 5.73 1.91 -4.07
C ALA A 72 5.53 2.88 -5.26
N GLY A 73 4.84 4.01 -5.04
CA GLY A 73 4.60 5.01 -6.07
C GLY A 73 3.39 4.76 -6.95
N ALA A 74 2.64 3.67 -6.72
CA ALA A 74 1.46 3.30 -7.47
C ALA A 74 0.19 3.33 -6.61
N THR A 75 -0.96 3.42 -7.29
CA THR A 75 -2.27 3.12 -6.70
C THR A 75 -2.66 1.69 -7.08
N GLY A 76 -3.01 0.87 -6.10
CA GLY A 76 -3.53 -0.49 -6.28
C GLY A 76 -4.91 -0.67 -5.64
N THR A 77 -5.43 -1.89 -5.71
CA THR A 77 -6.70 -2.27 -5.07
C THR A 77 -6.43 -3.00 -3.77
N VAL A 78 -7.00 -2.49 -2.69
CA VAL A 78 -7.10 -3.18 -1.41
C VAL A 78 -8.46 -3.86 -1.34
N PHE A 79 -8.49 -5.18 -1.11
CA PHE A 79 -9.74 -5.94 -1.03
C PHE A 79 -9.86 -6.62 0.33
N TYR A 80 -10.96 -6.33 1.02
CA TYR A 80 -11.18 -6.77 2.40
C TYR A 80 -11.94 -8.08 2.42
N THR A 81 -11.53 -9.01 3.26
CA THR A 81 -12.06 -10.39 3.27
C THR A 81 -12.58 -10.80 4.65
N LYS A 82 -12.19 -10.08 5.71
CA LYS A 82 -12.71 -10.21 7.08
C LYS A 82 -12.95 -8.84 7.68
N ASN A 83 -13.83 -8.79 8.69
CA ASN A 83 -14.03 -7.57 9.46
C ASN A 83 -12.79 -7.27 10.33
N PHE A 84 -12.58 -6.02 10.69
CA PHE A 84 -11.48 -5.58 11.55
C PHE A 84 -11.46 -6.24 12.92
N PHE A 85 -10.35 -6.06 13.64
CA PHE A 85 -10.17 -6.50 15.02
C PHE A 85 -9.55 -5.39 15.87
N CYS A 86 -10.12 -5.14 17.06
CA CYS A 86 -9.56 -4.25 18.08
C CYS A 86 -9.00 -5.10 19.23
N GLY A 87 -7.70 -5.01 19.50
CA GLY A 87 -7.01 -5.85 20.51
C GLY A 87 -7.54 -5.73 21.94
N GLN A 88 -8.28 -4.67 22.27
CA GLN A 88 -8.89 -4.48 23.59
C GLN A 88 -10.42 -4.32 23.54
N GLY A 89 -11.06 -4.81 22.47
CA GLY A 89 -12.47 -4.57 22.21
C GLY A 89 -12.73 -3.21 21.54
N GLU A 90 -13.97 -2.97 21.15
CA GLU A 90 -14.40 -1.72 20.53
C GLU A 90 -14.71 -0.64 21.58
N PRO A 91 -14.44 0.64 21.27
CA PRO A 91 -13.88 1.15 20.02
C PRO A 91 -12.38 0.84 19.87
N CYS A 92 -11.89 0.77 18.64
CA CYS A 92 -10.44 0.78 18.39
C CYS A 92 -9.87 2.15 18.80
N ILE A 93 -8.68 2.16 19.39
CA ILE A 93 -8.09 3.34 20.05
C ILE A 93 -6.77 3.70 19.35
N VAL A 94 -6.69 4.94 18.87
CA VAL A 94 -5.46 5.55 18.37
C VAL A 94 -4.58 5.95 19.56
N GLY A 95 -3.32 5.57 19.50
CA GLY A 95 -2.30 5.77 20.53
C GLY A 95 -2.32 4.72 21.65
N GLN A 96 -2.92 3.56 21.40
CA GLN A 96 -2.91 2.42 22.31
C GLN A 96 -2.56 1.15 21.54
N ASP A 97 -1.58 0.40 22.01
CA ASP A 97 -1.29 -0.95 21.48
C ASP A 97 -2.29 -1.99 22.00
N GLY A 98 -2.41 -3.09 21.27
CA GLY A 98 -3.21 -4.24 21.67
C GLY A 98 -2.64 -5.56 21.17
N PRO A 99 -3.04 -6.69 21.78
CA PRO A 99 -2.67 -8.00 21.28
C PRO A 99 -3.12 -8.17 19.83
N ALA A 100 -2.36 -8.94 19.06
CA ALA A 100 -2.77 -9.34 17.71
C ALA A 100 -3.96 -10.31 17.76
N PRO A 101 -4.76 -10.42 16.68
CA PRO A 101 -5.80 -11.44 16.57
C PRO A 101 -5.21 -12.85 16.77
N SER A 102 -5.95 -13.73 17.46
CA SER A 102 -5.54 -15.11 17.68
C SER A 102 -5.19 -15.84 16.38
N GLY A 103 -4.08 -16.58 16.37
CA GLY A 103 -3.62 -17.32 15.20
C GLY A 103 -2.81 -16.50 14.19
N THR A 104 -2.57 -15.21 14.46
CA THR A 104 -1.67 -14.38 13.65
C THR A 104 -0.22 -14.84 13.81
N ARG A 105 0.55 -14.83 12.71
CA ARG A 105 1.99 -15.15 12.70
C ARG A 105 2.80 -13.87 12.51
N GLU A 106 3.93 -13.78 13.21
CA GLU A 106 4.91 -12.71 13.03
C GLU A 106 5.86 -13.03 11.86
N PRO A 107 6.43 -12.00 11.19
CA PRO A 107 6.16 -10.57 11.38
C PRO A 107 4.80 -10.15 10.80
N ILE A 108 4.04 -9.33 11.53
CA ILE A 108 2.80 -8.72 11.05
C ILE A 108 3.12 -7.45 10.25
N PRO A 109 2.69 -7.34 8.98
CA PRO A 109 2.90 -6.12 8.21
C PRO A 109 2.11 -4.93 8.77
N THR A 110 2.61 -3.73 8.52
CA THR A 110 1.98 -2.47 8.91
C THR A 110 1.25 -1.83 7.73
N VAL A 111 0.11 -1.22 8.01
CA VAL A 111 -0.58 -0.28 7.13
C VAL A 111 -0.60 1.10 7.78
N TRP A 112 -0.14 2.11 7.05
CA TRP A 112 -0.14 3.50 7.51
C TRP A 112 -1.45 4.15 7.07
N VAL A 113 -2.29 4.48 8.05
CA VAL A 113 -3.57 5.15 7.88
C VAL A 113 -3.34 6.66 8.00
N LEU A 114 -3.51 7.36 6.88
CA LEU A 114 -3.28 8.80 6.78
C LEU A 114 -4.58 9.56 6.99
N VAL A 115 -4.62 10.42 8.00
CA VAL A 115 -5.80 11.25 8.33
C VAL A 115 -5.47 12.72 8.05
N PRO A 116 -6.21 13.43 7.20
CA PRO A 116 -6.01 14.87 7.02
C PRO A 116 -6.51 15.62 8.28
N LEU A 117 -5.62 16.42 8.87
CA LEU A 117 -5.89 17.31 10.02
C LEU A 117 -6.03 18.77 9.58
N PHE A 118 -6.36 19.00 8.30
CA PHE A 118 -6.59 20.31 7.69
C PHE A 118 -7.97 20.34 7.02
N SER A 119 -8.53 21.54 6.86
CA SER A 119 -9.91 21.73 6.35
C SER A 119 -10.01 21.72 4.82
N GLU A 120 -8.94 22.05 4.09
CA GLU A 120 -8.94 22.14 2.63
C GLU A 120 -8.81 20.76 1.95
N THR A 121 -9.89 19.98 1.95
CA THR A 121 -9.89 18.61 1.42
C THR A 121 -10.29 18.50 -0.05
N GLN A 122 -10.55 19.61 -0.74
CA GLN A 122 -10.95 19.56 -2.14
C GLN A 122 -9.80 19.09 -3.04
N GLY A 123 -10.05 18.01 -3.79
CA GLY A 123 -9.12 17.45 -4.79
C GLY A 123 -8.06 16.50 -4.22
N ILE A 124 -8.12 16.20 -2.90
CA ILE A 124 -7.26 15.17 -2.31
C ILE A 124 -7.86 13.78 -2.57
N GLU A 125 -7.00 12.78 -2.78
CA GLU A 125 -7.39 11.38 -2.97
C GLU A 125 -7.53 10.70 -1.61
N LEU A 126 -8.77 10.47 -1.19
CA LEU A 126 -9.15 9.69 -0.01
C LEU A 126 -9.59 8.29 -0.44
N HIS A 127 -8.95 7.25 0.09
CA HIS A 127 -9.36 5.87 -0.18
C HIS A 127 -10.68 5.52 0.50
N CYS A 128 -10.93 6.14 1.65
CA CYS A 128 -12.21 6.12 2.35
C CYS A 128 -12.68 7.55 2.62
N PRO A 129 -13.45 8.16 1.69
CA PRO A 129 -13.81 9.58 1.77
C PRO A 129 -14.98 9.87 2.72
N GLN A 130 -15.84 8.89 3.00
CA GLN A 130 -17.01 9.08 3.86
C GLN A 130 -16.72 8.57 5.27
N ALA A 131 -16.83 9.46 6.25
CA ALA A 131 -16.59 9.13 7.65
C ALA A 131 -17.48 7.97 8.12
N GLY A 132 -16.86 6.99 8.81
CA GLY A 132 -17.55 5.80 9.33
C GLY A 132 -18.03 4.80 8.27
N SER A 133 -17.84 5.04 6.98
CA SER A 133 -18.42 4.19 5.91
C SER A 133 -17.45 3.20 5.25
N CYS A 134 -16.16 3.23 5.60
CA CYS A 134 -15.13 2.41 4.98
C CYS A 134 -15.42 0.89 5.09
N PRO A 135 -15.21 0.07 4.04
CA PRO A 135 -15.51 -1.37 4.07
C PRO A 135 -14.70 -2.11 5.12
N ALA A 136 -15.32 -3.00 5.90
CA ALA A 136 -14.65 -3.85 6.90
C ALA A 136 -13.81 -3.10 7.95
N HIS A 137 -14.11 -1.82 8.17
CA HIS A 137 -13.47 -0.95 9.16
C HIS A 137 -14.39 -0.69 10.36
N PRO A 138 -13.82 -0.25 11.50
CA PRO A 138 -14.62 0.26 12.60
C PRO A 138 -15.44 1.46 12.15
N ARG A 139 -16.71 1.50 12.57
CA ARG A 139 -17.60 2.64 12.29
C ARG A 139 -17.20 3.86 13.11
N GLN A 140 -16.62 3.64 14.30
CA GLN A 140 -16.16 4.66 15.23
C GLN A 140 -14.80 4.27 15.80
N VAL A 141 -13.98 5.26 16.12
CA VAL A 141 -12.66 5.09 16.73
C VAL A 141 -12.42 6.13 17.80
N ASP A 142 -11.63 5.77 18.81
CA ASP A 142 -11.08 6.75 19.73
C ASP A 142 -9.85 7.42 19.10
N VAL A 143 -9.94 8.72 18.83
CA VAL A 143 -8.89 9.54 18.20
C VAL A 143 -8.44 10.68 19.10
N SER A 144 -8.64 10.55 20.42
CA SER A 144 -8.32 11.59 21.39
C SER A 144 -6.85 11.97 21.35
N ARG A 145 -5.99 11.01 21.01
CA ARG A 145 -4.53 11.18 20.86
C ARG A 145 -4.10 12.05 19.68
N ILE A 146 -4.97 12.26 18.70
CA ILE A 146 -4.72 13.18 17.57
C ILE A 146 -5.59 14.43 17.61
N GLY A 147 -6.28 14.68 18.73
CA GLY A 147 -7.01 15.93 18.98
C GLY A 147 -8.32 16.08 18.21
N LEU A 148 -8.87 15.00 17.63
CA LEU A 148 -10.12 15.05 16.85
C LEU A 148 -11.39 14.75 17.68
N GLY A 149 -11.24 14.32 18.94
CA GLY A 149 -12.34 13.93 19.84
C GLY A 149 -12.06 12.58 20.49
N GLN A 150 -12.88 12.15 21.46
CA GLN A 150 -12.79 10.79 22.01
C GLN A 150 -13.31 9.80 20.96
N VAL A 151 -14.57 9.37 21.05
CA VAL A 151 -15.15 8.41 20.09
C VAL A 151 -15.92 9.16 19.01
N ILE A 152 -15.41 9.14 17.78
CA ILE A 152 -16.04 9.79 16.62
C ILE A 152 -16.20 8.81 15.46
N PRO A 153 -17.06 9.08 14.45
CA PRO A 153 -17.06 8.32 13.21
C PRO A 153 -15.65 8.25 12.61
N LEU A 154 -15.23 7.08 12.13
CA LEU A 154 -13.88 6.90 11.55
C LEU A 154 -13.59 7.99 10.53
N PRO A 155 -12.60 8.87 10.75
CA PRO A 155 -12.35 10.00 9.86
C PRO A 155 -12.04 9.54 8.43
N PRO A 156 -12.30 10.38 7.42
CA PRO A 156 -11.83 10.09 6.07
C PRO A 156 -10.30 9.90 6.05
N HIS A 157 -9.82 8.90 5.31
CA HIS A 157 -8.40 8.52 5.34
C HIS A 157 -7.95 7.84 4.04
N SER A 158 -6.63 7.69 3.92
CA SER A 158 -5.95 6.91 2.88
C SER A 158 -4.95 5.94 3.50
N HIS A 159 -4.58 4.90 2.74
CA HIS A 159 -3.67 3.85 3.17
C HIS A 159 -2.37 3.88 2.36
N ILE A 160 -1.25 3.77 3.06
CA ILE A 160 0.03 3.36 2.49
C ILE A 160 0.38 1.98 3.02
N VAL A 161 0.85 1.11 2.12
CA VAL A 161 1.53 -0.14 2.45
C VAL A 161 2.90 -0.12 1.77
N ASP A 162 3.87 -0.78 2.38
CA ASP A 162 5.22 -0.86 1.84
C ASP A 162 5.55 -2.32 1.44
N PRO A 163 5.83 -2.61 0.17
CA PRO A 163 6.22 -3.96 -0.26
C PRO A 163 7.60 -4.40 0.29
N GLN A 164 8.40 -3.47 0.82
CA GLN A 164 9.71 -3.80 1.40
C GLN A 164 9.64 -4.20 2.88
N GLN A 165 8.48 -4.07 3.52
CA GLN A 165 8.36 -4.38 4.95
C GLN A 165 8.36 -5.89 5.20
N ALA A 166 8.91 -6.28 6.36
CA ALA A 166 8.80 -7.66 6.83
C ALA A 166 7.32 -8.05 7.01
N GLY A 167 6.97 -9.26 6.57
CA GLY A 167 5.59 -9.76 6.67
C GLY A 167 4.65 -9.27 5.56
N PHE A 168 5.14 -8.45 4.63
CA PHE A 168 4.35 -8.05 3.47
C PHE A 168 3.77 -9.27 2.75
N SER A 169 2.49 -9.20 2.42
CA SER A 169 1.77 -10.25 1.73
C SER A 169 0.67 -9.64 0.88
N THR A 170 0.48 -10.17 -0.32
CA THR A 170 -0.67 -9.83 -1.19
C THR A 170 -1.86 -10.76 -0.95
N ALA A 171 -1.68 -11.80 -0.12
CA ALA A 171 -2.69 -12.81 0.11
C ALA A 171 -3.95 -12.22 0.79
N PRO A 172 -5.15 -12.74 0.46
CA PRO A 172 -6.35 -12.44 1.22
C PRO A 172 -6.17 -12.74 2.71
N ASP A 173 -6.98 -12.13 3.56
CA ASP A 173 -6.98 -12.35 5.01
C ASP A 173 -5.68 -12.01 5.75
N THR A 174 -4.69 -11.42 5.08
CA THR A 174 -3.46 -10.97 5.73
C THR A 174 -3.84 -9.96 6.82
N PRO A 175 -3.44 -10.17 8.09
CA PRO A 175 -3.64 -9.18 9.14
C PRO A 175 -2.61 -8.05 8.98
N TRP A 176 -3.10 -6.82 8.96
CA TRP A 176 -2.29 -5.61 8.88
C TRP A 176 -2.47 -4.83 10.16
N ARG A 177 -1.38 -4.55 10.87
CA ARG A 177 -1.40 -3.65 12.02
C ARG A 177 -1.56 -2.23 11.52
N ALA A 178 -2.60 -1.53 11.96
CA ALA A 178 -2.80 -0.14 11.59
C ALA A 178 -1.95 0.78 12.48
N VAL A 179 -1.25 1.72 11.85
CA VAL A 179 -0.67 2.89 12.52
C VAL A 179 -1.26 4.15 11.89
N VAL A 180 -1.53 5.16 12.70
CA VAL A 180 -2.15 6.40 12.25
C VAL A 180 -1.10 7.49 12.11
N VAL A 181 -1.17 8.23 11.02
CA VAL A 181 -0.40 9.45 10.79
C VAL A 181 -1.35 10.58 10.44
N GLY A 182 -1.38 11.62 11.27
CA GLY A 182 -2.11 12.85 11.00
C GLY A 182 -1.30 13.77 10.08
N ILE A 183 -1.84 14.10 8.92
CA ILE A 183 -1.22 15.03 7.95
C ILE A 183 -1.76 16.42 8.20
N LYS A 184 -0.89 17.38 8.54
CA LYS A 184 -1.29 18.66 9.14
C LYS A 184 -1.61 19.76 8.15
N ASN A 185 -1.20 19.62 6.89
CA ASN A 185 -1.46 20.62 5.86
C ASN A 185 -1.57 20.02 4.45
N ARG A 186 -2.16 20.82 3.55
CA ARG A 186 -2.41 20.46 2.15
C ARG A 186 -1.12 20.12 1.38
N ALA A 187 -0.08 20.94 1.53
CA ALA A 187 1.19 20.74 0.81
C ALA A 187 1.91 19.43 1.20
N ALA A 188 1.77 19.00 2.46
CA ALA A 188 2.24 17.69 2.92
C ALA A 188 1.44 16.55 2.27
N TRP A 189 0.11 16.67 2.24
CA TRP A 189 -0.75 15.68 1.59
C TRP A 189 -0.44 15.55 0.09
N ASP A 190 -0.31 16.66 -0.63
CA ASP A 190 -0.04 16.65 -2.06
C ASP A 190 1.28 15.97 -2.39
N ARG A 191 2.33 16.17 -1.57
CA ARG A 191 3.61 15.44 -1.70
C ARG A 191 3.39 13.94 -1.56
N ILE A 192 2.66 13.50 -0.54
CA ILE A 192 2.38 12.09 -0.31
C ILE A 192 1.55 11.51 -1.46
N GLN A 193 0.51 12.20 -1.91
CA GLN A 193 -0.35 11.75 -3.00
C GLN A 193 0.39 11.70 -4.34
N ALA A 194 1.37 12.57 -4.58
CA ALA A 194 2.24 12.49 -5.74
C ALA A 194 3.23 11.31 -5.64
N GLY A 195 3.74 11.01 -4.45
CA GLY A 195 4.77 10.02 -4.22
C GLY A 195 4.31 8.60 -3.86
N LYS A 196 3.08 8.44 -3.35
CA LYS A 196 2.36 7.19 -3.05
C LYS A 196 3.21 6.10 -2.40
N SER A 197 4.06 6.47 -1.45
CA SER A 197 5.04 5.55 -0.85
C SER A 197 5.38 5.91 0.59
N LEU A 198 5.78 4.89 1.35
CA LEU A 198 6.27 5.09 2.72
C LEU A 198 7.50 6.00 2.75
N GLN A 199 8.39 5.89 1.76
CA GLN A 199 9.57 6.76 1.66
C GLN A 199 9.19 8.25 1.65
N VAL A 200 8.17 8.62 0.86
CA VAL A 200 7.70 10.02 0.80
C VAL A 200 6.99 10.42 2.09
N LEU A 201 6.22 9.52 2.72
CA LEU A 201 5.67 9.76 4.06
C LEU A 201 6.78 10.07 5.08
N ARG A 202 7.89 9.33 5.06
CA ARG A 202 9.05 9.59 5.94
C ARG A 202 9.70 10.95 5.67
N GLN A 203 9.80 11.36 4.41
CA GLN A 203 10.29 12.69 4.06
C GLN A 203 9.37 13.80 4.59
N VAL A 204 8.05 13.58 4.56
CA VAL A 204 7.09 14.52 5.15
C VAL A 204 7.21 14.57 6.67
N GLN A 205 7.32 13.43 7.34
CA GLN A 205 7.46 13.34 8.80
C GLN A 205 8.78 13.90 9.34
N ALA A 206 9.79 14.11 8.49
CA ALA A 206 11.03 14.79 8.89
C ALA A 206 10.77 16.25 9.36
N ASN A 207 9.60 16.81 9.06
CA ASN A 207 9.13 18.08 9.58
C ASN A 207 7.86 17.88 10.42
N GLU A 208 7.96 18.06 11.74
CA GLU A 208 6.81 17.89 12.66
C GLU A 208 5.66 18.87 12.39
N ALA A 209 5.89 19.98 11.68
CA ALA A 209 4.82 20.88 11.26
C ALA A 209 3.95 20.29 10.13
N ASP A 210 4.44 19.27 9.42
CA ASP A 210 3.77 18.68 8.27
C ASP A 210 2.96 17.41 8.60
N ALA A 211 3.42 16.61 9.56
CA ALA A 211 2.74 15.39 9.98
C ALA A 211 3.01 15.03 11.45
N THR A 212 2.20 14.14 12.00
CA THR A 212 2.52 13.46 13.27
C THR A 212 3.58 12.37 13.05
N PRO A 213 4.24 11.90 14.12
CA PRO A 213 4.88 10.58 14.11
C PRO A 213 3.88 9.46 13.81
N ASP A 214 4.38 8.23 13.65
CA ASP A 214 3.55 7.03 13.63
C ASP A 214 2.91 6.82 15.00
N ILE A 215 1.58 6.86 15.05
CA ILE A 215 0.83 6.67 16.28
C ILE A 215 0.27 5.24 16.26
N PRO A 216 0.68 4.37 17.21
CA PRO A 216 0.22 2.99 17.24
C PRO A 216 -1.29 2.92 17.45
N THR A 217 -1.90 1.80 17.05
CA THR A 217 -3.30 1.52 17.35
C THR A 217 -3.47 0.07 17.75
N ASN A 218 -4.60 -0.25 18.38
CA ASN A 218 -4.98 -1.63 18.66
C ASN A 218 -5.77 -2.25 17.49
N LEU A 219 -5.84 -1.56 16.34
CA LEU A 219 -6.61 -1.95 15.16
C LEU A 219 -5.78 -2.85 14.23
N TYR A 220 -6.41 -3.94 13.82
CA TYR A 220 -5.95 -4.81 12.74
C TYR A 220 -6.98 -4.85 11.62
N LEU A 221 -6.53 -4.68 10.39
CA LEU A 221 -7.33 -4.82 9.17
C LEU A 221 -6.97 -6.12 8.46
N PHE A 222 -7.91 -6.69 7.71
CA PHE A 222 -7.71 -7.96 7.00
C PHE A 222 -7.99 -7.79 5.52
N PHE A 223 -6.92 -7.73 4.74
CA PHE A 223 -7.02 -7.48 3.30
C PHE A 223 -5.87 -8.09 2.52
N GLY A 224 -6.11 -8.31 1.24
CA GLY A 224 -5.07 -8.53 0.24
C GLY A 224 -4.91 -7.31 -0.68
N ILE A 225 -3.90 -7.35 -1.54
CA ILE A 225 -3.56 -6.27 -2.48
C ILE A 225 -3.42 -6.86 -3.89
N ARG A 226 -3.97 -6.18 -4.89
CA ARG A 226 -3.83 -6.54 -6.32
C ARG A 226 -3.89 -5.32 -7.24
#